data_AF-A0A177NFA0-F1
#
_entry.id   AF-A0A177NFA0-F1
#
_cell.length_a   1.000
_cell.length_b   1.000
_cell.length_c   1.000
_cell.angle_alpha   90.00
_cell.angle_beta   90.00
_cell.angle_gamma   90.00
#
_symmetry.space_group_name_H-M   'P 1'
#
loop_
_entity.id
_entity.type
_entity.pdbx_description
1 polymer ?
#
loop_
_entity_poly.entity_id
_entity_poly.type
_entity_poly.pdbx_seq_one_letter_code
_entity_poly.pdbx_strand_id
1 'polypeptide(L)' 'MTTIKVIKEFSEKARADSELGEKLKAALKIKELIALGKEYGFEIDEVLLYPPNEPQFTEDQLSERLVKALLRA' A
#
# COMPACT_ATOMS: atom_id res chain seq x y z
N MET A 1 10.78 -10.11 -9.91
CA MET A 1 9.48 -9.90 -10.60
C MET A 1 8.46 -9.59 -9.54
N THR A 2 8.14 -8.31 -9.37
CA THR A 2 7.13 -7.85 -8.41
C THR A 2 5.73 -8.13 -8.97
N THR A 3 4.80 -8.54 -8.13
CA THR A 3 3.44 -8.88 -8.57
C THR A 3 2.39 -8.24 -7.67
N ILE A 4 1.17 -8.13 -8.18
CA ILE A 4 -0.01 -7.67 -7.44
C ILE A 4 -0.23 -8.49 -6.15
N LYS A 5 0.21 -9.76 -6.13
CA LYS A 5 0.16 -10.62 -4.94
C LYS A 5 0.99 -10.05 -3.79
N VAL A 6 2.19 -9.56 -4.07
CA VAL A 6 3.09 -8.96 -3.05
C VAL A 6 2.44 -7.75 -2.40
N ILE A 7 1.73 -6.92 -3.18
CA ILE A 7 1.02 -5.74 -2.68
C ILE A 7 -0.16 -6.16 -1.79
N LYS A 8 -0.89 -7.22 -2.18
CA LYS A 8 -1.97 -7.78 -1.38
C LYS A 8 -1.45 -8.36 -0.07
N GLU A 9 -0.36 -9.12 -0.10
CA GLU A 9 0.27 -9.68 1.10
C GLU A 9 0.76 -8.57 2.06
N PHE A 10 1.34 -7.49 1.52
CA PHE A 10 1.70 -6.31 2.32
C PHE A 10 0.47 -5.66 2.97
N SER A 11 -0.60 -5.48 2.19
CA SER A 11 -1.87 -4.94 2.70
C SER A 11 -2.46 -5.81 3.81
N GLU A 12 -2.48 -7.13 3.63
CA GLU A 12 -2.96 -8.08 4.66
C GLU A 12 -2.07 -8.05 5.91
N LYS A 13 -0.75 -7.98 5.74
CA LYS A 13 0.18 -7.84 6.87
C LYS A 13 -0.07 -6.54 7.63
N ALA A 14 -0.29 -5.41 6.94
CA ALA A 14 -0.59 -4.13 7.56
C ALA A 14 -1.94 -4.10 8.29
N ARG A 15 -2.87 -5.01 7.98
CA ARG A 15 -4.10 -5.22 8.77
C ARG A 15 -3.85 -6.04 10.02
N ALA A 16 -3.02 -7.07 9.92
CA ALA A 16 -2.72 -7.96 11.03
C ALA A 16 -1.76 -7.33 12.06
N ASP A 17 -0.86 -6.47 11.60
CA ASP A 17 0.15 -5.80 12.43
C ASP A 17 -0.24 -4.34 12.65
N SER A 18 -0.63 -4.01 13.88
CA SER A 18 -1.09 -2.67 14.24
C SER A 18 -0.01 -1.60 14.06
N GLU A 19 1.25 -1.90 14.35
CA GLU A 19 2.35 -0.94 14.18
C GLU A 19 2.56 -0.62 12.70
N LEU A 20 2.59 -1.65 11.85
CA LEU A 20 2.69 -1.47 10.40
C LEU A 20 1.47 -0.72 9.85
N GLY A 21 0.27 -1.05 10.33
CA GLY A 21 -0.96 -0.37 9.95
C GLY A 21 -0.95 1.13 10.28
N GLU A 22 -0.42 1.52 11.45
CA GLU A 22 -0.25 2.92 11.82
C GLU A 22 0.79 3.63 10.94
N LYS A 23 1.93 2.98 10.64
CA LYS A 23 2.94 3.53 9.72
C LYS A 23 2.39 3.71 8.31
N LEU A 24 1.60 2.75 7.83
CA LEU A 24 0.97 2.80 6.51
C LEU A 24 -0.05 3.95 6.44
N LYS A 25 -0.87 4.13 7.47
CA LYS A 25 -1.81 5.25 7.60
C LYS A 25 -1.10 6.60 7.68
N ALA A 26 0.08 6.66 8.29
CA ALA A 26 0.87 7.88 8.37
C ALA A 26 1.55 8.25 7.04
N ALA A 27 1.68 7.31 6.09
CA ALA A 27 2.26 7.59 4.78
C ALA A 27 1.37 8.56 3.98
N LEU A 28 1.95 9.66 3.49
CA LEU A 28 1.24 10.69 2.73
C LEU A 28 1.53 10.64 1.23
N LYS A 29 2.62 9.96 0.84
CA LYS A 29 3.09 9.84 -0.54
C LYS A 29 3.31 8.37 -0.90
N ILE A 30 3.10 8.04 -2.17
CA ILE A 30 3.24 6.66 -2.68
C ILE A 30 4.68 6.14 -2.46
N LYS A 31 5.69 6.99 -2.64
CA LYS A 31 7.09 6.64 -2.33
C LYS A 31 7.33 6.25 -0.87
N GLU A 32 6.56 6.79 0.08
CA GLU A 32 6.67 6.44 1.51
C GLU A 32 6.02 5.07 1.77
N LEU A 33 4.89 4.78 1.12
CA LEU A 33 4.28 3.45 1.13
C LEU A 33 5.23 2.40 0.54
N ILE A 34 5.87 2.70 -0.59
CA ILE A 34 6.83 1.78 -1.24
C ILE A 34 8.07 1.57 -0.36
N ALA A 35 8.60 2.65 0.24
CA ALA A 35 9.70 2.56 1.18
C ALA A 35 9.34 1.70 2.39
N LEU A 36 8.15 1.91 2.98
CA LEU A 36 7.63 1.11 4.08
C LEU A 36 7.48 -0.36 3.69
N GLY A 37 6.95 -0.65 2.51
CA GLY A 37 6.92 -2.01 1.96
C GLY A 37 8.31 -2.64 1.97
N LYS A 38 9.31 -1.92 1.45
CA LYS A 38 10.70 -2.39 1.38
C LYS A 38 11.32 -2.64 2.76
N GLU A 39 11.04 -1.78 3.74
CA GLU A 39 11.48 -1.96 5.13
C GLU A 39 10.94 -3.27 5.74
N TYR A 40 9.72 -3.66 5.36
CA TYR A 40 9.08 -4.90 5.81
C TYR A 40 9.32 -6.09 4.87
N GLY A 41 10.23 -5.96 3.89
CA GLY A 41 10.62 -7.03 2.97
C GLY A 41 9.71 -7.21 1.74
N PHE A 42 8.84 -6.25 1.46
CA PHE A 42 7.95 -6.24 0.29
C PHE A 42 8.50 -5.31 -0.78
N GLU A 43 8.81 -5.86 -1.95
CA GLU A 43 9.06 -5.04 -3.14
C GLU A 43 7.71 -4.66 -3.75
N ILE A 44 7.36 -3.38 -3.68
CA ILE A 44 6.13 -2.85 -4.29
C ILE A 44 6.51 -2.10 -5.57
N ASP A 45 5.89 -2.47 -6.68
CA ASP A 45 6.04 -1.78 -7.95
C ASP A 45 4.94 -0.71 -8.04
N GLU A 46 5.35 0.54 -8.18
CA GLU A 46 4.44 1.68 -8.25
C GLU A 46 3.42 1.53 -9.36
N VAL A 47 3.81 0.98 -10.52
CA VAL A 47 2.93 0.83 -11.68
C VAL A 47 1.74 -0.09 -11.38
N LEU A 48 1.94 -1.07 -10.50
CA LEU A 48 0.92 -2.05 -10.13
C LEU A 48 -0.11 -1.50 -9.13
N LEU A 49 0.15 -0.33 -8.51
CA LEU A 49 -0.78 0.32 -7.58
C LEU A 49 -1.89 1.10 -8.30
N TYR A 50 -1.73 1.37 -9.59
CA TYR A 50 -2.67 2.15 -10.38
C TYR A 50 -3.60 1.26 -11.22
N PRO A 51 -4.74 1.80 -11.69
CA PRO A 51 -5.59 1.12 -12.67
C PRO A 51 -4.79 0.67 -13.91
N PRO A 52 -5.19 -0.44 -14.56
CA PRO A 52 -6.47 -1.13 -14.46
C PRO A 52 -6.55 -2.23 -13.37
N ASN A 53 -5.56 -2.33 -12.48
CA ASN A 53 -5.55 -3.35 -11.44
C ASN A 53 -6.66 -3.10 -10.40
N GLU A 54 -7.10 -4.18 -9.76
CA GLU A 54 -7.97 -4.07 -8.59
C GLU A 54 -7.24 -3.28 -7.48
N PRO A 55 -7.95 -2.51 -6.65
CA PRO A 55 -7.34 -1.82 -5.52
C PRO A 55 -6.94 -2.79 -4.39
N GLN A 56 -5.66 -2.76 -4.00
CA GLN A 56 -5.11 -3.73 -3.05
C GLN A 56 -5.24 -3.28 -1.59
N PHE A 57 -5.70 -2.07 -1.38
CA PHE A 57 -5.91 -1.45 -0.07
C PHE A 57 -7.35 -0.96 0.04
N THR A 58 -7.87 -0.90 1.26
CA THR A 58 -9.15 -0.24 1.55
C THR A 58 -8.95 1.17 2.08
N GLU A 59 -10.00 1.99 2.01
CA GLU A 59 -9.95 3.39 2.45
C GLU A 59 -9.48 3.53 3.91
N ASP A 60 -9.84 2.58 4.77
CA ASP A 60 -9.46 2.58 6.19
C ASP A 60 -7.99 2.23 6.44
N GLN A 61 -7.23 1.75 5.44
CA GLN A 61 -5.81 1.41 5.58
C GLN A 61 -4.87 2.55 5.19
N LEU A 62 -5.37 3.54 4.47
CA LEU A 62 -4.57 4.58 3.83
C LEU A 62 -4.88 5.96 4.41
N SER A 63 -3.93 6.90 4.29
CA SER A 63 -4.24 8.32 4.50
C SER A 63 -5.21 8.84 3.44
N GLU A 64 -5.95 9.90 3.75
CA GLU A 64 -6.86 10.54 2.78
C GLU A 64 -6.17 10.91 1.44
N ARG A 65 -4.88 11.24 1.49
CA ARG A 65 -4.09 11.55 0.29
C ARG A 65 -3.85 10.32 -0.57
N LEU A 66 -3.50 9.19 0.05
CA LEU A 66 -3.27 7.94 -0.65
C LEU A 66 -4.58 7.31 -1.14
N VAL A 67 -5.67 7.44 -0.39
CA VAL A 67 -7.02 7.07 -0.86
C VAL A 67 -7.35 7.79 -2.17
N LYS A 68 -7.15 9.10 -2.23
CA LYS A 68 -7.41 9.87 -3.46
C LYS A 68 -6.48 9.49 -4.62
N ALA A 69 -5.25 9.10 -4.32
CA ALA A 69 -4.27 8.75 -5.34
C ALA A 69 -4.45 7.33 -5.91
N LEU A 70 -4.87 6.37 -5.08
CA LEU A 70 -4.89 4.94 -5.42
C LEU A 70 -6.29 4.37 -5.60
N LEU A 71 -7.30 4.87 -4.88
CA LEU A 71 -8.65 4.29 -4.87
C LEU A 71 -9.69 5.12 -5.63
N ARG A 72 -9.39 6.40 -5.89
CA ARG A 72 -10.30 7.34 -6.57
C ARG A 72 -9.76 7.79 -7.92
N ALA A 73 -9.25 6.84 -8.71
CA ALA A 73 -9.08 7.02 -10.13
C ALA A 73 -10.45 7.03 -10.85
#